data_AF-A0A956ER67-F1
#
_entry.id   AF-A0A956ER67-F1
#
_cell.length_a   1.000
_cell.length_b   1.000
_cell.length_c   1.000
_cell.angle_alpha   90.00
_cell.angle_beta   90.00
_cell.angle_gamma   90.00
#
_symmetry.space_group_name_H-M   'P 1'
#
loop_
_entity.id
_entity.type
_entity.pdbx_description
1 polymer ?
#
loop_
_entity_poly.entity_id
_entity_poly.type
_entity_poly.pdbx_seq_one_letter_code
_entity_poly.pdbx_strand_id
1 'polypeptide(L)'
;IRAIIQANEYTRKDTYEVHMSAFGASSLDVMVYFFFRVDTWTAELRERHNVYLEIMRLAHDLDLSFAFPTQSLHLEYVSAPGAPRALPEARSSEQLAEVIHAFGPDGARARPAGPRLTDGYLAVADPSFRSRGATDEG
;
A
#
# COMPACT_ATOMS: atom_id res chain seq x y z
N ILE A 1 4.50 4.11 -7.91
CA ILE A 1 3.33 4.10 -8.84
C ILE A 1 2.84 5.51 -9.17
N ARG A 2 2.41 6.34 -8.19
CA ARG A 2 1.95 7.71 -8.49
C ARG A 2 2.96 8.55 -9.32
N ALA A 3 4.25 8.44 -9.00
CA ALA A 3 5.33 9.07 -9.78
C ALA A 3 5.40 8.58 -11.23
N ILE A 4 5.17 7.27 -11.48
CA ILE A 4 5.13 6.68 -12.83
C ILE A 4 3.97 7.29 -13.62
N ILE A 5 2.79 7.40 -13.00
CA ILE A 5 1.64 8.06 -13.61
C ILE A 5 2.02 9.50 -13.96
N GLN A 6 2.62 10.27 -13.04
CA GLN A 6 3.05 11.65 -13.30
C GLN A 6 4.10 11.77 -14.42
N ALA A 7 5.02 10.81 -14.55
CA ALA A 7 6.07 10.83 -15.58
C ALA A 7 5.58 10.53 -17.01
N ASN A 8 4.54 9.70 -17.19
CA ASN A 8 4.04 9.35 -18.53
C ASN A 8 3.21 10.49 -19.15
N GLU A 9 3.66 11.11 -20.24
CA GLU A 9 3.01 12.27 -20.87
C GLU A 9 1.54 12.05 -21.33
N TYR A 10 1.16 10.80 -21.56
CA TYR A 10 -0.15 10.41 -22.06
C TYR A 10 -1.16 10.14 -20.95
N THR A 11 -0.78 10.19 -19.66
CA THR A 11 -1.75 10.04 -18.57
C THR A 11 -2.33 11.39 -18.15
N ARG A 12 -3.58 11.37 -17.68
CA ARG A 12 -4.23 12.52 -17.05
C ARG A 12 -3.68 12.75 -15.64
N LYS A 13 -3.36 14.01 -15.31
CA LYS A 13 -2.71 14.41 -14.04
C LYS A 13 -3.66 15.07 -13.04
N ASP A 14 -4.82 15.47 -13.54
CA ASP A 14 -5.88 16.10 -12.76
C ASP A 14 -6.61 15.07 -11.89
N THR A 15 -6.70 13.81 -12.31
CA THR A 15 -7.39 12.76 -11.54
C THR A 15 -6.71 11.39 -11.66
N TYR A 16 -6.30 10.84 -10.52
CA TYR A 16 -5.92 9.43 -10.36
C TYR A 16 -5.85 9.06 -8.88
N GLU A 17 -6.11 7.79 -8.58
CA GLU A 17 -6.09 7.22 -7.24
C GLU A 17 -5.17 6.01 -7.16
N VAL A 18 -4.35 5.96 -6.11
CA VAL A 18 -3.45 4.84 -5.82
C VAL A 18 -3.45 4.56 -4.32
N HIS A 19 -4.12 3.47 -3.92
CA HIS A 19 -4.36 3.14 -2.52
C HIS A 19 -4.36 1.64 -2.28
N MET A 20 -3.95 1.22 -1.09
CA MET A 20 -4.26 -0.14 -0.64
C MET A 20 -5.77 -0.28 -0.50
N SER A 21 -6.36 -1.25 -1.18
CA SER A 21 -7.82 -1.40 -1.28
C SER A 21 -8.34 -2.62 -0.52
N ALA A 22 -7.54 -3.68 -0.37
CA ALA A 22 -7.98 -4.89 0.30
C ALA A 22 -6.82 -5.74 0.85
N PHE A 23 -7.16 -6.61 1.81
CA PHE A 23 -6.37 -7.78 2.18
C PHE A 23 -6.93 -8.97 1.38
N GLY A 24 -6.23 -9.37 0.33
CA GLY A 24 -6.61 -10.53 -0.49
C GLY A 24 -6.27 -11.85 0.22
N ALA A 25 -6.78 -12.96 -0.31
CA ALA A 25 -6.57 -14.30 0.29
C ALA A 25 -5.09 -14.71 0.40
N SER A 26 -4.24 -14.16 -0.47
CA SER A 26 -2.79 -14.38 -0.48
C SER A 26 -2.01 -13.14 -0.93
N SER A 27 -2.60 -11.95 -0.81
CA SER A 27 -2.07 -10.69 -1.35
C SER A 27 -2.44 -9.49 -0.50
N LEU A 28 -1.69 -8.40 -0.66
CA LEU A 28 -2.13 -7.06 -0.27
C LEU A 28 -2.46 -6.32 -1.57
N ASP A 29 -3.71 -5.91 -1.72
CA ASP A 29 -4.20 -5.39 -2.98
C ASP A 29 -4.06 -3.86 -3.01
N VAL A 30 -3.51 -3.35 -4.12
CA VAL A 30 -3.37 -1.92 -4.39
C VAL A 30 -4.23 -1.56 -5.59
N MET A 31 -5.22 -0.70 -5.38
CA MET A 31 -6.01 -0.12 -6.46
C MET A 31 -5.21 0.99 -7.14
N VAL A 32 -5.15 0.92 -8.47
CA VAL A 32 -4.54 1.93 -9.34
C VAL A 32 -5.60 2.36 -10.37
N TYR A 33 -6.11 3.57 -10.23
CA TYR A 33 -7.18 4.11 -11.06
C TYR A 33 -6.76 5.43 -11.70
N PHE A 34 -6.72 5.50 -13.03
CA PHE A 34 -6.27 6.68 -13.78
C PHE A 34 -6.77 6.59 -15.23
N PHE A 35 -6.61 7.68 -15.99
CA PHE A 35 -7.04 7.78 -17.38
C PHE A 35 -5.90 8.20 -18.31
N PHE A 36 -5.98 7.79 -19.57
CA PHE A 36 -5.10 8.26 -20.66
C PHE A 36 -5.74 9.44 -21.42
N ARG A 37 -4.89 10.23 -22.08
CA ARG A 37 -5.23 11.33 -22.98
C ARG A 37 -4.60 11.03 -24.35
N VAL A 38 -5.24 10.12 -25.08
CA VAL A 38 -4.82 9.66 -26.42
C VAL A 38 -6.05 9.47 -27.30
N ASP A 39 -5.85 9.59 -28.62
CA ASP A 39 -6.98 9.60 -29.58
C ASP A 39 -7.37 8.21 -30.08
N THR A 40 -6.58 7.18 -29.79
CA THR A 40 -6.82 5.82 -30.32
C THR A 40 -6.67 4.75 -29.24
N TRP A 41 -7.45 3.69 -29.38
CA TRP A 41 -7.34 2.51 -28.53
C TRP A 41 -5.95 1.87 -28.61
N THR A 42 -5.33 1.83 -29.79
CA THR A 42 -3.97 1.30 -29.96
C THR A 42 -2.93 2.07 -29.15
N ALA A 43 -3.03 3.41 -29.11
CA ALA A 43 -2.17 4.23 -28.27
C ALA A 43 -2.44 3.97 -26.79
N GLU A 44 -3.70 3.84 -26.38
CA GLU A 44 -4.05 3.53 -24.98
C GLU A 44 -3.48 2.18 -24.53
N LEU A 45 -3.61 1.13 -25.35
CA LEU A 45 -3.06 -0.19 -25.05
C LEU A 45 -1.54 -0.14 -24.88
N ARG A 46 -0.84 0.60 -25.75
CA ARG A 46 0.61 0.78 -25.70
C ARG A 46 1.04 1.47 -24.41
N GLU A 47 0.40 2.60 -24.08
CA GLU A 47 0.79 3.36 -22.90
C GLU A 47 0.39 2.67 -21.59
N ARG A 48 -0.72 1.91 -21.59
CA ARG A 48 -1.06 1.01 -20.49
C ARG A 48 0.00 -0.05 -20.28
N HIS A 49 0.50 -0.66 -21.36
CA HIS A 49 1.60 -1.62 -21.29
C HIS A 49 2.87 -0.97 -20.73
N ASN A 50 3.24 0.22 -21.19
CA ASN A 50 4.41 0.96 -20.69
C ASN A 50 4.29 1.27 -19.19
N VAL A 51 3.13 1.73 -18.73
CA VAL A 51 2.90 1.97 -17.29
C VAL A 51 3.04 0.68 -16.48
N TYR A 52 2.51 -0.45 -16.97
CA TYR A 52 2.63 -1.74 -16.28
C TYR A 52 4.07 -2.23 -16.19
N LEU A 53 4.86 -2.07 -17.27
CA LEU A 53 6.28 -2.41 -17.25
C LEU A 53 7.05 -1.56 -16.23
N GLU A 54 6.77 -0.26 -16.13
CA GLU A 54 7.39 0.60 -15.12
C GLU A 54 6.99 0.20 -13.70
N ILE A 55 5.74 -0.24 -13.48
CA ILE A 55 5.33 -0.78 -12.18
C ILE A 55 6.09 -2.06 -11.86
N MET A 56 6.30 -2.95 -12.84
CA MET A 56 7.10 -4.17 -12.65
C MET A 56 8.57 -3.86 -12.32
N ARG A 57 9.17 -2.89 -13.01
CA ARG A 57 10.54 -2.41 -12.72
C ARG A 57 10.63 -1.84 -11.31
N LEU A 58 9.68 -0.99 -10.92
CA LEU A 58 9.61 -0.44 -9.56
C LEU A 58 9.47 -1.54 -8.50
N ALA A 59 8.63 -2.55 -8.74
CA ALA A 59 8.47 -3.67 -7.82
C ALA A 59 9.80 -4.42 -7.63
N HIS A 60 10.51 -4.68 -8.73
CA HIS A 60 11.83 -5.30 -8.69
C HIS A 60 12.85 -4.47 -7.88
N ASP A 61 12.93 -3.16 -8.12
CA ASP A 61 13.87 -2.28 -7.41
C ASP A 61 13.57 -2.14 -5.91
N LEU A 62 12.32 -2.38 -5.50
CA LEU A 62 11.87 -2.38 -4.10
C LEU A 62 11.93 -3.77 -3.45
N ASP A 63 12.48 -4.78 -4.14
CA ASP A 63 12.49 -6.18 -3.70
C ASP A 63 11.09 -6.74 -3.38
N LEU A 64 10.09 -6.29 -4.16
CA LEU A 64 8.71 -6.75 -4.08
C LEU A 64 8.47 -7.86 -5.09
N SER A 65 7.79 -8.92 -4.63
CA SER A 65 7.29 -9.99 -5.48
C SER A 65 5.80 -9.84 -5.71
N PHE A 66 5.33 -10.18 -6.92
CA PHE A 66 3.91 -10.27 -7.19
C PHE A 66 3.32 -11.51 -6.51
N ALA A 67 2.19 -11.32 -5.83
CA ALA A 67 1.48 -12.40 -5.17
C ALA A 67 0.78 -13.29 -6.20
N PHE A 68 1.05 -14.58 -6.13
CA PHE A 68 0.27 -15.63 -6.77
C PHE A 68 -0.57 -16.33 -5.70
N PRO A 69 -1.68 -16.98 -6.05
CA PRO A 69 -2.45 -17.78 -5.10
C PRO A 69 -1.55 -18.76 -4.33
N THR A 70 -1.44 -18.60 -3.02
CA THR A 70 -0.66 -19.51 -2.15
C THR A 70 -1.59 -20.40 -1.33
N GLN A 71 -1.15 -21.65 -1.10
CA GLN A 71 -1.81 -22.57 -0.18
C GLN A 71 -0.78 -23.11 0.80
N SER A 72 -1.08 -23.01 2.10
CA SER A 72 -0.29 -23.67 3.15
C SER A 72 -0.84 -25.07 3.38
N LEU A 73 -0.02 -26.09 3.12
CA LEU A 73 -0.34 -27.47 3.47
C LEU A 73 0.18 -27.76 4.88
N HIS A 74 -0.73 -27.90 5.84
CA HIS A 74 -0.38 -28.34 7.19
C HIS A 74 -0.24 -29.86 7.21
N LEU A 75 1.00 -30.35 7.13
CA LEU A 75 1.30 -31.77 7.36
C LEU A 75 1.41 -32.01 8.87
N GLU A 76 0.34 -32.52 9.47
CA GLU A 76 0.41 -33.05 10.82
C GLU A 76 1.18 -34.38 10.76
N TYR A 77 2.49 -34.33 11.03
CA TYR A 77 3.14 -35.51 11.60
C TYR A 77 2.47 -35.73 12.93
N VAL A 78 1.81 -36.88 13.10
CA VAL A 78 1.29 -37.33 14.39
C VAL A 78 2.48 -37.41 15.34
N SER A 79 2.78 -36.29 15.98
CA SER A 79 3.62 -36.21 17.14
C SER A 79 2.93 -37.06 18.19
N ALA A 80 3.70 -37.82 18.96
CA ALA A 80 3.16 -38.76 19.95
C ALA A 80 1.95 -38.16 20.70
N PRO A 81 0.83 -38.90 20.85
CA PRO A 81 -0.37 -38.40 21.50
C PRO A 81 -0.01 -37.73 22.84
N GLY A 82 -0.28 -36.42 22.95
CA GLY A 82 -0.06 -35.68 24.20
C GLY A 82 1.17 -34.76 24.28
N ALA A 83 1.93 -34.55 23.19
CA ALA A 83 2.97 -33.51 23.19
C ALA A 83 2.33 -32.10 23.36
N PRO A 84 2.65 -31.35 24.43
CA PRO A 84 2.06 -30.04 24.67
C PRO A 84 2.45 -29.06 23.55
N ARG A 85 1.45 -28.47 22.88
CA ARG A 85 1.70 -27.30 22.02
C ARG A 85 2.04 -26.13 22.93
N ALA A 86 3.30 -25.72 22.95
CA ALA A 86 3.71 -24.51 23.66
C ALA A 86 3.00 -23.31 23.02
N LEU A 87 1.94 -22.83 23.65
CA LEU A 87 1.34 -21.55 23.32
C LEU A 87 2.25 -20.46 23.89
N PRO A 88 2.47 -19.35 23.17
CA PRO A 88 3.14 -18.20 23.76
C PRO A 88 2.41 -17.78 25.04
N GLU A 89 3.17 -17.35 26.05
CA GLU A 89 2.59 -16.86 27.30
C GLU A 89 1.58 -15.74 27.00
N ALA A 90 0.38 -15.87 27.57
CA ALA A 90 -0.66 -14.88 27.41
C ALA A 90 -0.21 -13.57 28.05
N ARG A 91 -0.28 -12.46 27.30
CA ARG A 91 -0.03 -11.12 27.85
C ARG A 91 -1.09 -10.79 28.90
N SER A 92 -0.69 -10.07 29.94
CA SER A 92 -1.62 -9.49 30.91
C SER A 92 -2.51 -8.42 30.26
N SER A 93 -3.66 -8.15 30.88
CA SER A 93 -4.59 -7.10 30.44
C SER A 93 -3.94 -5.72 30.44
N GLU A 94 -3.09 -5.44 31.43
CA GLU A 94 -2.33 -4.18 31.56
C GLU A 94 -1.37 -4.00 30.38
N GLN A 95 -0.62 -5.05 30.03
CA GLN A 95 0.29 -5.03 28.88
C GLN A 95 -0.44 -4.84 27.55
N LEU A 96 -1.64 -5.44 27.41
CA LEU A 96 -2.45 -5.25 26.21
C LEU A 96 -2.99 -3.82 26.12
N ALA A 97 -3.46 -3.26 27.25
CA ALA A 97 -3.93 -1.88 27.32
C ALA A 97 -2.82 -0.89 26.95
N GLU A 98 -1.61 -1.07 27.49
CA GLU A 98 -0.44 -0.25 27.15
C GLU A 98 -0.16 -0.24 25.64
N VAL A 99 -0.19 -1.42 25.00
CA VAL A 99 0.01 -1.55 23.56
C VAL A 99 -1.06 -0.78 22.78
N ILE A 100 -2.33 -0.93 23.14
CA ILE A 100 -3.46 -0.27 22.48
C ILE A 100 -3.35 1.25 22.63
N HIS A 101 -3.09 1.75 23.84
CA HIS A 101 -2.94 3.19 24.10
C HIS A 101 -1.81 3.80 23.28
N ALA A 102 -0.70 3.09 23.10
CA ALA A 102 0.40 3.59 22.27
C ALA A 102 0.02 3.78 20.79
N PHE A 103 -1.05 3.15 20.29
CA PHE A 103 -1.61 3.36 18.94
C PHE A 103 -2.89 4.22 18.93
N GLY A 104 -3.38 4.64 20.10
CA GLY A 104 -4.56 5.50 20.24
C GLY A 104 -4.27 6.97 19.88
N PRO A 105 -5.26 7.85 20.08
CA PRO A 105 -5.07 9.30 19.93
C PRO A 105 -3.87 9.78 20.75
N ASP A 106 -3.00 10.60 20.14
CA ASP A 106 -1.75 11.12 20.73
C ASP A 106 -0.75 10.04 21.18
N GLY A 107 -0.99 8.76 20.85
CA GLY A 107 -0.11 7.65 21.19
C GLY A 107 1.22 7.73 20.44
N ALA A 108 2.33 7.49 21.15
CA ALA A 108 3.68 7.64 20.62
C ALA A 108 3.99 6.76 19.38
N ARG A 109 3.20 5.72 19.12
CA ARG A 109 3.35 4.82 17.95
C ARG A 109 2.28 5.04 16.88
N ALA A 110 1.27 5.88 17.13
CA ALA A 110 0.21 6.15 16.17
C ALA A 110 0.74 6.94 14.96
N ARG A 111 0.31 6.56 13.76
CA ARG A 111 0.63 7.26 12.50
C ARG A 111 -0.63 7.40 11.63
N PRO A 112 -1.64 8.17 12.06
CA PRO A 112 -2.94 8.24 11.39
C PRO A 112 -2.87 8.84 9.97
N ALA A 113 -1.91 9.73 9.71
CA ALA A 113 -1.67 10.28 8.37
C ALA A 113 -0.86 9.35 7.44
N GLY A 114 -0.45 8.18 7.94
CA GLY A 114 0.43 7.25 7.23
C GLY A 114 1.89 7.71 7.15
N PRO A 115 2.78 6.87 6.60
CA PRO A 115 4.17 7.23 6.35
C PRO A 115 4.28 8.21 5.17
N ARG A 116 4.93 9.37 5.39
CA ARG A 116 5.28 10.30 4.30
C ARG A 116 6.64 9.90 3.71
N LEU A 117 6.61 9.33 2.51
CA LEU A 117 7.83 8.89 1.80
C LEU A 117 8.31 9.91 0.75
N THR A 118 7.40 10.71 0.19
CA THR A 118 7.69 11.73 -0.82
C THR A 118 6.78 12.94 -0.64
N ASP A 119 7.26 14.13 -1.00
CA ASP A 119 6.51 15.40 -0.90
C ASP A 119 5.54 15.67 -2.07
N GLY A 120 5.19 14.66 -2.88
CA GLY A 120 4.41 14.91 -4.10
C GLY A 120 3.82 13.69 -4.82
N TYR A 121 3.55 13.89 -6.10
CA TYR A 121 2.84 12.96 -6.99
C TYR A 121 1.39 12.66 -6.59
N LEU A 122 0.69 13.64 -6.01
CA LEU A 122 -0.76 13.58 -5.89
C LEU A 122 -1.41 14.16 -7.16
N ALA A 123 -2.66 13.78 -7.40
CA ALA A 123 -3.43 14.35 -8.48
C ALA A 123 -3.62 15.84 -8.21
N VAL A 124 -3.45 16.68 -9.24
CA VAL A 124 -3.46 18.15 -9.08
C VAL A 124 -4.82 18.66 -8.60
N ALA A 125 -5.90 17.91 -8.84
CA ALA A 125 -7.25 18.26 -8.41
C ALA A 125 -7.67 17.67 -7.05
N ASP A 126 -6.75 17.21 -6.19
CA ASP A 126 -7.09 16.85 -4.81
C ASP A 126 -6.85 18.02 -3.84
N PRO A 127 -7.87 18.86 -3.55
CA PRO A 127 -7.75 19.96 -2.59
C PRO A 127 -7.64 19.49 -1.14
N SER A 128 -7.90 18.21 -0.83
CA SER A 128 -7.95 17.70 0.55
C SER A 128 -6.57 17.51 1.18
N PHE A 129 -5.50 17.47 0.38
CA PHE A 129 -4.13 17.24 0.85
C PHE A 129 -3.21 18.47 0.77
N ARG A 130 -3.72 19.66 0.42
CA ARG A 130 -2.90 20.88 0.53
C ARG A 130 -2.38 20.97 1.96
N SER A 131 -1.06 20.98 2.10
CA SER A 131 -0.37 20.87 3.38
C SER A 131 -0.93 21.88 4.38
N ARG A 132 -1.50 21.38 5.47
CA ARG A 132 -1.63 22.14 6.71
C ARG A 132 -0.21 22.30 7.27
N GLY A 133 0.53 23.26 6.73
CA GLY A 133 1.95 23.44 6.99
C GLY A 133 2.60 24.63 6.28
N ALA A 134 1.82 25.58 5.76
CA ALA A 134 2.30 26.93 5.54
C ALA A 134 1.76 27.78 6.70
N THR A 135 2.50 27.79 7.80
CA THR A 135 2.39 28.87 8.77
C THR A 135 2.84 30.15 8.07
N ASP A 136 1.94 31.11 8.15
CA ASP A 136 2.06 32.53 7.86
C ASP A 136 3.30 33.10 8.56
N GLU A 137 4.36 33.39 7.80
CA GLU A 137 5.40 34.35 8.19
C GLU A 137 5.84 35.11 6.93
N GLY A 138 5.47 36.39 6.87
CA GLY A 138 5.79 37.35 5.82
C GLY A 138 4.87 38.56 5.82
#